data_AF-A0AAU4RU60-F1
#
_entry.id   AF-A0AAU4RU60-F1
#
_cell.length_a   1.000
_cell.length_b   1.000
_cell.length_c   1.000
_cell.angle_alpha   90.00
_cell.angle_beta   90.00
_cell.angle_gamma   90.00
#
_symmetry.space_group_name_H-M   'P 1'
#
loop_
_entity.id
_entity.type
_entity.pdbx_description
1 polymer ?
#
loop_
_entity_poly.entity_id
_entity_poly.type
_entity_poly.pdbx_seq_one_letter_code
_entity_poly.pdbx_strand_id
1 'polypeptide(L)'
;MPSMTALIFPAEAASQPPLPKRPLPHERTPDQPAPAGGRPHPPMAHTPGDPMVLEALRRVVDGQIGPRHVGAIYQNVDGAFEVLSVIRDPERARGLLRRRCAQWALVVKDVLRPDAEPFPVGSAWTTSDYLVREAAG
;
A
#
# COMPACT_ATOMS: atom_id res chain seq x y z
N MET A 1 11.48 -53.19 3.52
CA MET A 1 10.53 -52.54 2.61
C MET A 1 11.18 -51.26 2.09
N PRO A 2 11.53 -51.16 0.80
CA PRO A 2 12.09 -49.95 0.21
C PRO A 2 10.97 -48.98 -0.19
N SER A 3 11.08 -47.70 0.19
CA SER A 3 10.24 -46.63 -0.38
C SER A 3 10.98 -45.94 -1.53
N MET A 4 10.21 -45.71 -2.58
CA MET A 4 10.59 -45.42 -3.94
C MET A 4 10.98 -43.95 -4.17
N THR A 5 11.96 -43.78 -5.04
CA THR A 5 12.22 -42.62 -5.91
C THR A 5 10.94 -42.08 -6.57
N ALA A 6 10.79 -40.75 -6.57
CA ALA A 6 10.11 -40.00 -7.63
C ALA A 6 10.79 -38.62 -7.74
N LEU A 7 11.70 -38.43 -8.70
CA LEU A 7 11.47 -38.00 -10.09
C LEU A 7 11.47 -36.47 -10.23
N ILE A 8 12.63 -35.98 -10.67
CA ILE A 8 12.84 -34.72 -11.37
C ILE A 8 11.98 -34.74 -12.65
N PHE A 9 11.24 -33.66 -12.89
CA PHE A 9 10.65 -33.33 -14.20
C PHE A 9 10.67 -31.81 -14.40
N PRO A 10 10.67 -31.32 -15.65
CA PRO A 10 11.80 -30.57 -16.20
C PRO A 10 11.53 -29.06 -16.35
N ALA A 11 12.60 -28.32 -16.62
CA ALA A 11 12.52 -27.02 -17.28
C ALA A 11 11.98 -27.23 -18.70
N GLU A 12 10.74 -26.82 -18.96
CA GLU A 12 10.17 -26.75 -20.29
C GLU A 12 10.02 -25.29 -20.71
N ALA A 13 10.93 -24.89 -21.59
CA ALA A 13 10.81 -23.71 -22.42
C ALA A 13 9.90 -24.03 -23.61
N ALA A 14 8.79 -23.30 -23.75
CA ALA A 14 7.98 -23.00 -24.95
C ALA A 14 6.55 -22.68 -24.46
N SER A 15 5.82 -21.64 -24.85
CA SER A 15 5.82 -20.86 -26.08
C SER A 15 5.36 -19.43 -25.75
N GLN A 16 6.19 -18.45 -26.06
CA GLN A 16 5.73 -17.06 -26.12
C GLN A 16 4.99 -16.90 -27.46
N PRO A 17 3.72 -16.43 -27.48
CA PRO A 17 3.02 -16.21 -28.75
C PRO A 17 3.76 -15.14 -29.58
N PRO A 18 3.86 -15.29 -30.91
CA PRO A 18 4.53 -14.29 -31.73
C PRO A 18 3.78 -12.95 -31.64
N LEU A 19 4.54 -11.88 -31.44
CA LEU A 19 4.03 -10.50 -31.46
C LEU A 19 3.30 -10.22 -32.78
N PRO A 20 2.17 -9.47 -32.77
CA PRO A 20 1.54 -9.04 -34.00
C PRO A 20 2.51 -8.17 -34.80
N LYS A 21 2.66 -8.47 -36.09
CA LYS A 21 3.51 -7.72 -37.04
C LYS A 21 3.08 -6.25 -37.04
N ARG A 22 4.03 -5.34 -36.80
CA ARG A 22 3.83 -3.89 -37.01
C ARG A 22 3.34 -3.64 -38.44
N PRO A 23 2.23 -2.92 -38.67
CA PRO A 23 1.92 -2.42 -40.00
C PRO A 23 3.00 -1.42 -40.44
N LEU A 24 3.46 -1.55 -41.68
CA LEU A 24 4.30 -0.57 -42.36
C LEU A 24 3.51 0.73 -42.61
N PRO A 25 4.18 1.89 -42.72
CA PRO A 25 3.51 3.18 -42.82
C PRO A 25 2.97 3.36 -44.24
N HIS A 26 1.66 3.31 -44.40
CA HIS A 26 1.01 3.66 -45.66
C HIS A 26 0.23 4.96 -45.52
N GLU A 27 0.78 5.94 -46.25
CA GLU A 27 0.10 7.01 -46.98
C GLU A 27 -0.58 8.14 -46.19
N ARG A 28 0.04 9.32 -46.30
CA ARG A 28 -0.63 10.61 -46.15
C ARG A 28 -1.77 10.69 -47.17
N THR A 29 -2.99 10.88 -46.70
CA THR A 29 -4.04 11.53 -47.49
C THR A 29 -4.49 12.80 -46.74
N PRO A 30 -4.66 13.94 -47.41
CA PRO A 30 -4.84 15.25 -46.81
C PRO A 30 -6.31 15.55 -46.47
N ASP A 31 -6.50 16.58 -45.65
CA ASP A 31 -7.75 17.28 -45.36
C ASP A 31 -8.87 16.46 -44.71
N GLN A 32 -8.78 16.33 -43.39
CA GLN A 32 -9.96 16.25 -42.56
C GLN A 32 -10.03 17.53 -41.71
N PRO A 33 -11.04 18.40 -41.88
CA PRO A 33 -11.17 19.59 -41.04
C PRO A 33 -11.40 19.14 -39.60
N ALA A 34 -10.60 19.68 -38.69
CA ALA A 34 -10.66 19.38 -37.27
C ALA A 34 -12.09 19.66 -36.74
N PRO A 35 -12.73 18.73 -36.00
CA PRO A 35 -13.87 19.11 -35.20
C PRO A 35 -13.37 20.05 -34.10
N ALA A 36 -13.78 21.31 -34.19
CA ALA A 36 -13.70 22.28 -33.10
C ALA A 36 -14.64 21.85 -31.96
N GLY A 37 -14.29 20.75 -31.30
CA GLY A 37 -14.87 20.31 -30.05
C GLY A 37 -13.80 20.46 -29.00
N GLY A 38 -13.74 21.64 -28.36
CA GLY A 38 -12.96 21.81 -27.15
C GLY A 38 -13.36 20.71 -26.19
N ARG A 39 -12.48 19.71 -25.98
CA ARG A 39 -12.63 18.81 -24.85
C ARG A 39 -12.70 19.71 -23.63
N PRO A 40 -13.75 19.66 -22.81
CA PRO A 40 -13.66 20.28 -21.50
C PRO A 40 -12.45 19.63 -20.83
N HIS A 41 -11.39 20.41 -20.60
CA HIS A 41 -10.34 20.01 -19.69
C HIS A 41 -11.06 19.61 -18.40
N PRO A 42 -10.81 18.42 -17.82
CA PRO A 42 -11.34 18.14 -16.50
C PRO A 42 -10.84 19.28 -15.60
N PRO A 43 -11.72 19.98 -14.87
CA PRO A 43 -11.23 20.85 -13.81
C PRO A 43 -10.52 19.92 -12.83
N MET A 44 -9.55 20.46 -12.10
CA MET A 44 -8.88 19.81 -10.98
C MET A 44 -7.55 19.13 -11.31
N ALA A 45 -6.61 19.92 -11.83
CA ALA A 45 -5.28 19.88 -11.21
C ALA A 45 -5.46 20.35 -9.76
N HIS A 46 -5.82 19.44 -8.85
CA HIS A 46 -5.88 19.76 -7.44
C HIS A 46 -4.49 20.25 -7.02
N THR A 47 -4.42 21.51 -6.60
CA THR A 47 -3.15 22.10 -6.16
C THR A 47 -2.71 21.37 -4.88
N PRO A 48 -1.40 21.11 -4.67
CA PRO A 48 -0.92 20.61 -3.39
C PRO A 48 -1.42 21.51 -2.26
N GLY A 49 -2.26 20.98 -1.37
CA GLY A 49 -2.93 21.76 -0.32
C GLY A 49 -4.43 22.02 -0.54
N ASP A 50 -5.03 21.50 -1.61
CA ASP A 50 -6.48 21.49 -1.77
C ASP A 50 -7.13 20.78 -0.57
N PRO A 51 -8.05 21.44 0.18
CA PRO A 51 -8.67 20.87 1.37
C PRO A 51 -9.40 19.55 1.07
N MET A 52 -9.96 19.37 -0.12
CA MET A 52 -10.61 18.11 -0.51
C MET A 52 -9.62 16.96 -0.62
N VAL A 53 -8.43 17.22 -1.16
CA VAL A 53 -7.36 16.22 -1.26
C VAL A 53 -6.80 15.88 0.11
N LEU A 54 -6.63 16.87 0.98
CA LEU A 54 -6.15 16.66 2.36
C LEU A 54 -7.14 15.82 3.18
N GLU A 55 -8.44 16.10 3.07
CA GLU A 55 -9.47 15.32 3.75
C GLU A 55 -9.58 13.90 3.19
N ALA A 56 -9.49 13.72 1.86
CA ALA A 56 -9.44 12.39 1.27
C ALA A 56 -8.21 11.59 1.76
N LEU A 57 -7.04 12.22 1.83
CA LEU A 57 -5.83 11.60 2.36
C LEU A 57 -5.99 11.21 3.83
N ARG A 58 -6.58 12.09 4.65
CA ARG A 58 -6.87 11.80 6.05
C ARG A 58 -7.72 10.54 6.20
N ARG A 59 -8.80 10.41 5.44
CA ARG A 59 -9.68 9.22 5.47
C ARG A 59 -8.94 7.95 5.07
N VAL A 60 -8.08 8.03 4.06
CA VAL A 60 -7.23 6.90 3.66
C VAL A 60 -6.28 6.51 4.79
N VAL A 61 -5.64 7.48 5.44
CA VAL A 61 -4.74 7.24 6.58
C VAL A 61 -5.49 6.62 7.74
N ASP A 62 -6.67 7.14 8.12
CA ASP A 62 -7.47 6.59 9.21
C ASP A 62 -7.93 5.15 8.89
N GLY A 63 -8.30 4.86 7.64
CA GLY A 63 -8.60 3.49 7.20
C GLY A 63 -7.39 2.55 7.25
N GLN A 64 -6.20 3.05 6.92
CA GLN A 64 -4.95 2.29 7.03
C GLN A 64 -4.52 2.08 8.48
N ILE A 65 -4.78 3.02 9.39
CA ILE A 65 -4.53 2.83 10.82
C ILE A 65 -5.55 1.82 11.39
N GLY A 66 -6.80 1.87 10.94
CA GLY A 66 -7.86 0.99 11.44
C GLY A 66 -8.20 1.31 12.91
N PRO A 67 -8.63 0.31 13.70
CA PRO A 67 -9.04 0.50 15.10
C PRO A 67 -7.85 0.70 16.06
N ARG A 68 -6.63 0.86 15.54
CA ARG A 68 -5.41 0.98 16.35
C ARG A 68 -5.34 2.37 16.99
N HIS A 69 -5.65 2.42 18.28
CA HIS A 69 -5.50 3.60 19.14
C HIS A 69 -4.46 3.34 20.23
N VAL A 70 -3.94 4.40 20.86
CA VAL A 70 -2.95 4.27 21.94
C VAL A 70 -3.52 3.41 23.08
N GLY A 71 -2.79 2.39 23.52
CA GLY A 71 -3.21 1.41 24.53
C GLY A 71 -3.90 0.16 23.96
N ALA A 72 -4.31 0.18 22.69
CA ALA A 72 -4.90 -0.98 22.03
C ALA A 72 -3.85 -2.07 21.83
N ILE A 73 -4.26 -3.33 21.97
CA ILE A 73 -3.45 -4.50 21.62
C ILE A 73 -4.08 -5.15 20.39
N TYR A 74 -3.29 -5.30 19.33
CA TYR A 74 -3.68 -6.06 18.16
C TYR A 74 -2.75 -7.27 17.96
N GLN A 75 -3.27 -8.32 17.34
CA GLN A 75 -2.53 -9.54 17.03
C GLN A 75 -2.64 -9.85 15.55
N ASN A 76 -1.54 -10.30 14.97
CA ASN A 76 -1.48 -10.83 13.62
C ASN A 76 -0.47 -12.00 13.56
N VAL A 77 -0.11 -12.43 12.35
CA VAL A 77 0.83 -13.55 12.15
C VAL A 77 2.24 -13.28 12.68
N ASP A 78 2.63 -12.02 12.84
CA ASP A 78 3.97 -11.62 13.30
C ASP A 78 4.07 -11.57 14.83
N GLY A 79 2.93 -11.42 15.54
CA GLY A 79 2.90 -11.34 17.00
C GLY A 79 1.70 -10.60 17.55
N ALA A 80 1.77 -10.23 18.82
CA ALA A 80 0.80 -9.35 19.48
C ALA A 80 1.50 -8.07 19.92
N PHE A 81 0.90 -6.93 19.59
CA PHE A 81 1.54 -5.62 19.69
C PHE A 81 0.63 -4.63 20.41
N GLU A 82 1.16 -3.99 21.43
CA GLU A 82 0.52 -2.84 22.07
C GLU A 82 0.91 -1.56 21.33
N VAL A 83 -0.08 -0.74 21.00
CA VAL A 83 0.11 0.55 20.37
C VAL A 83 0.47 1.58 21.44
N LEU A 84 1.70 2.08 21.42
CA LEU A 84 2.17 3.08 22.37
C LEU A 84 1.95 4.52 21.88
N SER A 85 2.00 4.72 20.55
CA SER A 85 1.79 6.04 19.95
C SER A 85 1.27 5.94 18.53
N VAL A 86 0.39 6.88 18.16
CA VAL A 86 -0.10 7.06 16.79
C VAL A 86 0.45 8.36 16.22
N ILE A 87 1.29 8.29 15.20
CA ILE A 87 1.90 9.44 14.54
C ILE A 87 1.19 9.70 13.22
N ARG A 88 0.48 10.82 13.12
CA ARG A 88 -0.20 11.28 11.89
C ARG A 88 0.52 12.43 11.18
N ASP A 89 1.63 12.92 11.72
CA ASP A 89 2.49 13.89 11.05
C ASP A 89 3.39 13.16 10.02
N PRO A 90 3.27 13.47 8.71
CA PRO A 90 4.06 12.84 7.67
C PRO A 90 5.57 13.07 7.85
N GLU A 91 6.01 14.23 8.34
CA GLU A 91 7.45 14.49 8.51
C GLU A 91 8.05 13.58 9.57
N ARG A 92 7.42 13.54 10.75
CA ARG A 92 7.81 12.62 11.82
C ARG A 92 7.71 11.16 11.40
N ALA A 93 6.66 10.76 10.69
CA ALA A 93 6.49 9.39 10.19
C ALA A 93 7.62 8.98 9.23
N ARG A 94 8.00 9.86 8.30
CA ARG A 94 9.13 9.64 7.37
C ARG A 94 10.44 9.49 8.12
N GLY A 95 10.66 10.29 9.17
CA GLY A 95 11.84 10.19 10.02
C GLY A 95 11.93 8.84 10.74
N LEU A 96 10.82 8.39 11.34
CA LEU A 96 10.76 7.12 12.07
C LEU A 96 10.91 5.90 11.15
N LEU A 97 10.18 5.86 10.04
CA LEU A 97 10.16 4.72 9.13
C LEU A 97 11.28 4.75 8.08
N ARG A 98 12.00 5.87 7.95
CA ARG A 98 13.00 6.13 6.91
C ARG A 98 12.45 5.92 5.48
N ARG A 99 11.16 6.24 5.27
CA ARG A 99 10.45 6.10 3.98
C ARG A 99 9.86 7.43 3.54
N ARG A 100 10.19 7.90 2.32
CA ARG A 100 9.78 9.23 1.82
C ARG A 100 8.27 9.41 1.64
N CYS A 101 7.54 8.32 1.40
CA CYS A 101 6.09 8.33 1.17
C CYS A 101 5.27 8.05 2.43
N ALA A 102 5.89 7.86 3.60
CA ALA A 102 5.16 7.65 4.85
C ALA A 102 4.29 8.86 5.18
N GLN A 103 3.02 8.61 5.49
CA GLN A 103 2.05 9.61 5.93
C GLN A 103 1.72 9.47 7.42
N TRP A 104 1.99 8.29 7.98
CA TRP A 104 1.71 7.95 9.36
C TRP A 104 2.68 6.85 9.82
N ALA A 105 2.75 6.66 11.14
CA ALA A 105 3.45 5.55 11.76
C ALA A 105 2.78 5.21 13.10
N LEU A 106 2.85 3.95 13.52
CA LEU A 106 2.59 3.53 14.89
C LEU A 106 3.91 3.24 15.57
N VAL A 107 4.01 3.53 16.86
CA VAL A 107 5.08 2.97 17.70
C VAL A 107 4.44 1.87 18.52
N VAL A 108 4.96 0.65 18.39
CA VAL A 108 4.39 -0.53 19.03
C VAL A 108 5.43 -1.26 19.87
N LYS A 109 4.96 -2.00 20.87
CA LYS A 109 5.78 -2.94 21.66
C LYS A 109 5.19 -4.35 21.52
N ASP A 110 6.04 -5.34 21.26
CA ASP A 110 5.64 -6.74 21.31
C ASP A 110 5.32 -7.13 22.75
N VAL A 111 4.07 -7.53 23.02
CA VAL A 111 3.62 -7.89 24.38
C VAL A 111 3.93 -9.34 24.73
N LEU A 112 4.26 -10.18 23.73
CA LEU A 112 4.67 -11.56 23.96
C LEU A 112 6.14 -11.65 24.38
N ARG A 113 6.91 -10.58 24.17
CA ARG A 113 8.32 -10.47 24.53
C ARG A 113 8.49 -9.38 25.60
N PRO A 114 8.68 -9.73 26.88
CA PRO A 114 8.69 -8.75 27.97
C PRO A 114 9.74 -7.64 27.78
N ASP A 115 10.90 -7.99 27.22
CA ASP A 115 12.04 -7.10 26.99
C ASP A 115 12.09 -6.52 25.56
N ALA A 116 10.99 -6.59 24.80
CA ALA A 116 10.97 -6.00 23.47
C ALA A 116 11.01 -4.47 23.55
N GLU A 117 11.97 -3.89 22.84
CA GLU A 117 12.04 -2.46 22.63
C GLU A 117 10.92 -1.99 21.69
N PRO A 118 10.31 -0.81 21.94
CA PRO A 118 9.35 -0.24 21.02
C PRO A 118 9.95 0.06 19.64
N PHE A 119 9.18 -0.20 18.58
CA PHE A 119 9.63 0.07 17.21
C PHE A 119 8.52 0.66 16.33
N PRO A 120 8.89 1.44 15.30
CA PRO A 120 7.91 2.05 14.42
C PRO A 120 7.40 1.07 13.36
N VAL A 121 6.10 1.12 13.08
CA VAL A 121 5.41 0.31 12.09
C VAL A 121 4.57 1.21 11.18
N GLY A 122 4.55 0.91 9.88
CA GLY A 122 3.74 1.60 8.88
C GLY A 122 2.93 0.66 7.99
N SER A 123 2.64 -0.57 8.47
CA SER A 123 1.81 -1.54 7.77
C SER A 123 0.32 -1.25 7.99
N ALA A 124 -0.40 -1.09 6.87
CA ALA A 124 -1.84 -0.85 6.89
C ALA A 124 -2.57 -1.98 7.61
N TRP A 125 -3.68 -1.62 8.26
CA TRP A 125 -4.62 -2.55 8.87
C TRP A 125 -5.24 -3.41 7.78
N THR A 126 -5.28 -4.71 8.01
CA THR A 126 -5.81 -5.70 7.09
C THR A 126 -6.77 -6.63 7.82
N THR A 127 -7.43 -7.51 7.07
CA THR A 127 -8.28 -8.56 7.63
C THR A 127 -7.50 -9.63 8.40
N SER A 128 -6.17 -9.62 8.31
CA SER A 128 -5.28 -10.52 9.07
C SER A 128 -4.89 -9.94 10.44
N ASP A 129 -5.25 -8.68 10.71
CA ASP A 129 -5.05 -8.04 12.00
C ASP A 129 -6.34 -8.15 12.83
N TYR A 130 -6.20 -8.56 14.08
CA TYR A 130 -7.31 -8.72 15.01
C TYR A 130 -7.08 -7.89 16.25
N LEU A 131 -8.11 -7.16 16.68
CA LEU A 131 -8.05 -6.39 17.91
C LEU A 131 -8.30 -7.33 19.10
N VAL A 132 -7.31 -7.41 19.99
CA VAL A 132 -7.35 -8.27 21.18
C VAL A 132 -7.85 -7.48 22.38
N ARG A 133 -7.43 -6.23 22.50
CA ARG A 133 -7.82 -5.33 23.59
C ARG A 133 -8.01 -3.92 23.04
N GLU A 134 -9.11 -3.30 23.41
CA GLU A 134 -9.35 -1.88 23.18
C GLU A 134 -8.42 -1.02 24.04
N ALA A 135 -8.24 0.24 23.63
CA ALA A 135 -7.65 1.23 24.51
C ALA A 135 -8.58 1.48 25.71
N ALA A 136 -8.03 1.55 26.92
CA ALA A 136 -8.77 2.08 28.06
C ALA A 136 -8.97 3.58 27.81
N GLY A 137 -10.23 3.98 27.56
CA GLY A 137 -10.61 5.36 27.24
C GLY A 137 -10.40 6.34 28.39
#